data_AF-A0A382PW11-F1
#
_entry.id   AF-A0A382PW11-F1
#
_cell.length_a   1.000
_cell.length_b   1.000
_cell.length_c   1.000
_cell.angle_alpha   90.00
_cell.angle_beta   90.00
_cell.angle_gamma   90.00
#
_symmetry.space_group_name_H-M   'P 1'
#
loop_
_entity.id
_entity.type
_entity.pdbx_description
1 polymer ?
#
loop_
_entity_poly.entity_id
_entity_poly.type
_entity_poly.pdbx_seq_one_letter_code
_entity_poly.pdbx_strand_id
1 'polypeptide(L)'
;MDGIIRDVEFKIFREVDADYSRKYETSLSTGTNRYLLLPTDCYIIRSLQLTSKTGDASFERAMLEKRDTSFISEFYPSTSASATPKYYANWDPNNIVMAPTPDVVYGVQLNYIFTPEALTSSNTT
;
A
#
# COMPACT_ATOMS: atom_id res chain seq x y z
N MET A 1 8.99 30.08 -8.46
CA MET A 1 8.75 29.39 -9.74
C MET A 1 8.37 27.93 -9.51
N ASP A 2 9.10 27.21 -8.66
CA ASP A 2 8.84 25.79 -8.36
C ASP A 2 7.43 25.49 -7.83
N GLY A 3 6.89 26.33 -6.93
CA GLY A 3 5.53 26.16 -6.41
C GLY A 3 4.43 26.28 -7.48
N ILE A 4 4.61 27.13 -8.49
CA ILE A 4 3.62 27.27 -9.59
C ILE A 4 3.65 26.02 -10.47
N ILE A 5 4.83 25.45 -10.71
CA ILE A 5 4.99 24.20 -11.48
C ILE A 5 4.27 23.07 -10.75
N ARG A 6 4.56 22.90 -9.45
CA ARG A 6 3.93 21.91 -8.58
C ARG A 6 2.40 22.02 -8.54
N ASP A 7 1.86 23.24 -8.42
CA ASP A 7 0.41 23.46 -8.39
C ASP A 7 -0.26 23.11 -9.73
N VAL A 8 0.39 23.46 -10.85
CA VAL A 8 -0.10 23.11 -12.20
C VAL A 8 -0.06 21.59 -12.42
N GLU A 9 0.97 20.90 -11.94
CA GLU A 9 1.06 19.43 -12.02
C GLU A 9 -0.07 18.74 -11.25
N PHE A 10 -0.35 19.15 -10.01
CA PHE A 10 -1.45 18.58 -9.24
C PHE A 10 -2.81 18.86 -9.88
N LYS A 11 -2.97 20.02 -10.54
CA LYS A 11 -4.17 20.33 -11.31
C LYS A 11 -4.32 19.36 -12.49
N ILE A 12 -3.28 19.17 -13.31
CA ILE A 12 -3.29 18.26 -14.46
C ILE A 12 -3.57 16.83 -14.01
N PHE A 13 -2.91 16.38 -12.93
CA PHE A 13 -3.09 15.04 -12.39
C PHE A 13 -4.52 14.76 -11.90
N ARG A 14 -5.22 15.80 -11.42
CA ARG A 14 -6.64 15.69 -11.04
C ARG A 14 -7.58 15.78 -12.24
N GLU A 15 -7.25 16.57 -13.25
CA GLU A 15 -8.08 16.76 -14.44
C GLU A 15 -7.99 15.59 -15.42
N VAL A 16 -6.85 14.92 -15.48
CA VAL A 16 -6.59 13.80 -16.39
C VAL A 16 -6.49 12.52 -15.57
N ASP A 17 -7.59 11.75 -15.50
CA ASP A 17 -7.54 10.36 -14.99
C ASP A 17 -6.87 9.45 -16.04
N ALA A 18 -5.55 9.50 -16.08
CA ALA A 18 -4.77 8.67 -16.99
C ALA A 18 -4.63 7.25 -16.42
N ASP A 19 -4.95 6.23 -17.23
CA ASP A 19 -4.72 4.82 -16.86
C ASP A 19 -3.25 4.53 -16.55
N TYR A 20 -2.32 5.32 -17.11
CA TYR A 20 -0.88 5.22 -16.79
C TYR A 20 -0.57 5.50 -15.33
N SER A 21 -1.41 6.23 -14.59
CA SER A 21 -1.20 6.53 -13.16
C SER A 21 -1.29 5.31 -12.23
N ARG A 22 -1.68 4.15 -12.76
CA ARG A 22 -1.83 2.89 -12.01
C ARG A 22 -0.52 2.11 -12.03
N LYS A 23 0.01 1.82 -10.84
CA LYS A 23 1.22 1.03 -10.63
C LYS A 23 0.96 -0.12 -9.66
N TYR A 24 1.73 -1.19 -9.83
CA TYR A 24 1.78 -2.30 -8.88
C TYR A 24 3.20 -2.48 -8.38
N GLU A 25 3.32 -2.79 -7.10
CA GLU A 25 4.61 -3.07 -6.47
C GLU A 25 4.49 -4.27 -5.55
N THR A 26 5.53 -5.07 -5.51
CA THR A 26 5.60 -6.29 -4.71
C THR A 26 6.63 -6.13 -3.61
N SER A 27 6.29 -6.59 -2.41
CA SER A 27 7.18 -6.60 -1.26
C SER A 27 6.97 -7.89 -0.45
N LEU A 28 7.70 -8.02 0.65
CA LEU A 28 7.52 -9.08 1.64
C LEU A 28 7.05 -8.45 2.96
N SER A 29 6.04 -9.04 3.59
CA SER A 29 5.71 -8.69 4.97
C SER A 29 6.80 -9.24 5.89
N THR A 30 7.15 -8.49 6.95
CA THR A 30 8.00 -9.06 8.00
C THR A 30 7.10 -9.90 8.92
N GLY A 31 7.42 -11.19 9.09
CA GLY A 31 6.65 -12.05 10.01
C GLY A 31 6.62 -11.43 11.41
N THR A 32 5.46 -11.50 12.09
CA THR A 32 5.22 -10.82 13.39
C THR A 32 5.12 -9.29 13.33
N ASN A 33 5.37 -8.65 12.18
CA ASN A 33 5.13 -7.21 12.01
C ASN A 33 3.78 -6.97 11.31
N ARG A 34 2.90 -6.21 11.97
CA ARG A 34 1.60 -5.84 11.41
C ARG A 34 1.68 -4.67 10.43
N TYR A 35 2.81 -3.99 10.34
CA TYR A 35 2.98 -2.83 9.48
C TYR A 35 3.70 -3.18 8.18
N LEU A 36 3.27 -2.54 7.09
CA LEU A 36 3.95 -2.58 5.79
C LEU A 36 4.25 -1.15 5.36
N LEU A 37 5.46 -0.93 4.85
CA LEU A 37 5.88 0.35 4.28
C LEU A 37 5.24 0.57 2.91
N LEU A 38 4.72 1.77 2.70
CA LEU A 38 4.22 2.23 1.42
C LEU A 38 5.36 2.79 0.57
N PRO A 39 5.29 2.63 -0.76
CA PRO A 39 6.14 3.35 -1.70
C PRO A 39 6.03 4.85 -1.52
N THR A 40 7.13 5.59 -1.68
CA THR A 40 7.18 7.05 -1.49
C THR A 40 6.36 7.83 -2.51
N ASP A 41 6.10 7.24 -3.67
CA ASP A 41 5.27 7.77 -4.74
C ASP A 41 3.78 7.39 -4.59
N CYS A 42 3.39 6.62 -3.58
CA CYS A 42 2.01 6.15 -3.40
C CYS A 42 1.06 7.31 -3.01
N TYR A 43 0.11 7.64 -3.89
CA TYR A 43 -0.92 8.66 -3.63
C TYR A 43 -2.22 8.06 -3.10
N ILE A 44 -2.76 7.05 -3.79
CA ILE A 44 -4.01 6.38 -3.42
C ILE A 44 -3.83 4.87 -3.51
N ILE A 45 -4.03 4.19 -2.39
CA ILE A 45 -4.06 2.72 -2.36
C ILE A 45 -5.39 2.24 -2.94
N ARG A 46 -5.31 1.38 -3.96
CA ARG A 46 -6.49 0.79 -4.62
C ARG A 46 -6.81 -0.60 -4.05
N SER A 47 -5.79 -1.43 -3.90
CA SER A 47 -5.95 -2.78 -3.34
C SER A 47 -4.65 -3.33 -2.80
N LEU A 48 -4.75 -4.25 -1.85
CA LEU A 48 -3.64 -4.98 -1.29
C LEU A 48 -3.96 -6.48 -1.32
N GLN A 49 -3.02 -7.29 -1.76
CA GLN A 49 -3.20 -8.73 -1.86
C GLN A 49 -1.96 -9.49 -1.40
N LEU A 50 -2.19 -10.64 -0.78
CA LEU A 50 -1.15 -11.62 -0.46
C LEU A 50 -0.94 -12.50 -1.69
N THR A 51 0.32 -12.72 -2.06
CA THR A 51 0.71 -13.46 -3.27
C THR A 51 1.39 -14.78 -2.97
N SER A 52 2.00 -14.91 -1.79
CA SER A 52 2.64 -16.15 -1.34
C SER A 52 2.65 -16.21 0.18
N LYS A 53 2.81 -17.42 0.72
CA LYS A 53 2.95 -17.68 2.15
C LYS A 53 4.20 -18.52 2.37
N THR A 54 5.11 -18.08 3.24
CA THR A 54 6.29 -18.90 3.58
C THR A 54 5.86 -20.24 4.16
N GLY A 55 6.38 -21.32 3.59
CA GLY A 55 6.06 -22.69 4.02
C GLY A 55 4.80 -23.28 3.37
N ASP A 56 4.12 -22.57 2.47
CA ASP A 56 2.94 -23.05 1.76
C ASP A 56 3.02 -22.71 0.26
N ALA A 57 3.38 -23.71 -0.55
CA ALA A 57 3.50 -23.58 -2.00
C ALA A 57 2.16 -23.62 -2.75
N SER A 58 1.08 -23.99 -2.06
CA SER A 58 -0.29 -24.04 -2.62
C SER A 58 -1.12 -22.84 -2.18
N PHE A 59 -0.48 -21.81 -1.63
CA PHE A 59 -1.16 -20.61 -1.18
C PHE A 59 -1.79 -19.86 -2.34
N GLU A 60 -3.11 -19.77 -2.33
CA GLU A 60 -3.88 -18.97 -3.28
C GLU A 60 -3.83 -17.48 -2.93
N ARG A 61 -3.83 -16.64 -3.97
CA ARG A 61 -3.78 -15.17 -3.78
C ARG A 61 -5.01 -14.72 -2.99
N ALA A 62 -4.79 -13.97 -1.91
CA ALA A 62 -5.83 -13.47 -1.04
C ALA A 62 -5.90 -11.94 -1.10
N MET A 63 -7.05 -11.39 -1.48
CA MET A 63 -7.28 -9.94 -1.44
C MET A 63 -7.62 -9.51 -0.02
N LEU A 64 -6.94 -8.49 0.51
CA LEU A 64 -7.28 -7.90 1.80
C LEU A 64 -8.37 -6.85 1.63
N GLU A 65 -9.29 -6.83 2.58
CA GLU A 65 -10.36 -5.83 2.61
C GLU A 65 -9.87 -4.55 3.28
N LYS A 66 -10.10 -3.41 2.62
CA LYS A 66 -9.81 -2.10 3.19
C LYS A 66 -10.82 -1.79 4.31
N ARG A 67 -10.33 -1.50 5.49
CA ARG A 67 -11.11 -1.11 6.67
C ARG A 67 -10.52 0.15 7.31
N ASP A 68 -11.24 0.68 8.29
CA ASP A 68 -10.78 1.81 9.10
C ASP A 68 -9.87 1.33 10.24
N THR A 69 -8.98 2.20 10.74
CA THR A 69 -8.10 1.90 11.88
C THR A 69 -8.88 1.57 13.15
N SER A 70 -10.06 2.17 13.33
CA SER A 70 -10.98 1.87 14.44
C SER A 70 -11.50 0.42 14.34
N PHE A 71 -11.88 -0.01 13.13
CA PHE A 71 -12.31 -1.39 12.90
C PHE A 71 -11.17 -2.38 13.17
N ILE A 72 -9.96 -2.06 12.72
CA ILE A 72 -8.77 -2.88 13.01
C ILE A 72 -8.56 -3.02 14.53
N SER A 73 -8.76 -1.94 15.28
CA SER A 73 -8.60 -1.93 16.74
C SER A 73 -9.68 -2.72 17.47
N GLU A 74 -10.93 -2.70 16.99
CA GLU A 74 -12.04 -3.48 17.55
C GLU A 74 -11.94 -4.97 17.20
N PHE A 75 -11.61 -5.28 15.94
CA PHE A 75 -11.47 -6.65 15.46
C PHE A 75 -10.26 -7.35 16.05
N TYR A 76 -9.18 -6.61 16.29
CA TYR A 76 -7.90 -7.15 16.75
C TYR A 76 -7.35 -6.33 17.94
N PRO A 77 -8.03 -6.36 19.11
CA PRO A 77 -7.66 -5.55 20.27
C PRO A 77 -6.40 -6.07 20.97
N SER A 78 -6.15 -7.37 20.90
CA SER A 78 -4.91 -8.00 21.38
C SER A 78 -3.99 -8.23 20.18
N THR A 79 -2.82 -7.58 20.18
CA THR A 79 -1.83 -7.74 19.11
C THR A 79 -1.07 -9.07 19.14
N SER A 80 -1.45 -9.99 20.03
CA SER A 80 -0.73 -11.22 20.35
C SER A 80 -1.12 -12.42 19.48
N ALA A 81 -2.23 -12.36 18.74
CA ALA A 81 -2.75 -13.49 17.96
C ALA A 81 -2.37 -13.41 16.48
N SER A 82 -1.26 -14.04 16.10
CA SER A 82 -0.82 -14.04 14.70
C SER A 82 -1.62 -15.02 13.84
N ALA A 83 -2.01 -14.59 12.64
CA ALA A 83 -2.71 -15.40 11.63
C ALA A 83 -2.53 -14.79 10.23
N THR A 84 -3.11 -15.43 9.22
CA THR A 84 -3.17 -14.85 7.86
C THR A 84 -3.98 -13.55 7.87
N PRO A 85 -3.40 -12.42 7.43
CA PRO A 85 -4.09 -11.13 7.37
C PRO A 85 -5.33 -11.16 6.46
N LYS A 86 -6.40 -10.49 6.89
CA LYS A 86 -7.66 -10.36 6.13
C LYS A 86 -8.03 -8.90 5.84
N TYR A 87 -7.62 -8.00 6.73
CA TYR A 87 -7.95 -6.59 6.65
C TYR A 87 -6.68 -5.74 6.57
N TYR A 88 -6.78 -4.60 5.91
CA TYR A 88 -5.77 -3.55 6.00
C TYR A 88 -6.40 -2.17 6.19
N ALA A 89 -5.67 -1.27 6.83
CA ALA A 89 -6.04 0.12 6.98
C ALA A 89 -4.81 1.02 6.80
N ASN A 90 -5.05 2.27 6.42
CA ASN A 90 -4.00 3.28 6.36
C ASN A 90 -3.67 3.70 7.81
N TRP A 91 -2.43 3.50 8.23
CA TRP A 91 -2.01 3.84 9.59
C TRP A 91 -1.45 5.26 9.66
N ASP A 92 -0.52 5.57 8.76
CA ASP A 92 0.09 6.87 8.58
C ASP A 92 0.43 7.09 7.08
N PRO A 93 1.01 8.22 6.67
CA PRO A 93 1.33 8.49 5.26
C PRO A 93 2.30 7.49 4.62
N ASN A 94 3.09 6.78 5.43
CA ASN A 94 4.19 5.91 5.00
C ASN A 94 3.90 4.43 5.29
N ASN A 95 2.86 4.13 6.05
CA ASN A 95 2.61 2.79 6.55
C ASN A 95 1.13 2.43 6.50
N ILE A 96 0.89 1.17 6.15
CA ILE A 96 -0.41 0.51 6.37
C ILE A 96 -0.29 -0.47 7.52
N VAL A 97 -1.40 -0.71 8.18
CA VAL A 97 -1.55 -1.76 9.18
C VAL A 97 -2.39 -2.90 8.61
N MET A 98 -1.95 -4.13 8.84
CA MET A 98 -2.64 -5.36 8.49
C MET A 98 -3.17 -6.03 9.75
N ALA A 99 -4.32 -6.68 9.66
CA ALA A 99 -4.88 -7.47 10.76
C ALA A 99 -5.53 -8.77 10.27
N PRO A 100 -5.37 -9.90 11.01
CA PRO A 100 -4.49 -10.10 12.18
C PRO A 100 -2.99 -9.92 11.87
N THR A 101 -2.13 -9.89 12.90
CA THR A 101 -0.67 -9.82 12.69
C THR A 101 -0.21 -11.04 11.86
N PRO A 102 0.61 -10.87 10.80
CA PRO A 102 1.11 -12.00 10.02
C PRO A 102 1.80 -13.07 10.88
N ASP A 103 1.34 -14.32 10.79
CA ASP A 103 1.95 -15.51 11.41
C ASP A 103 3.29 -15.90 10.77
N VAL A 104 3.41 -15.67 9.47
CA VAL A 104 4.62 -15.93 8.68
C VAL A 104 4.92 -14.74 7.75
N VAL A 105 6.00 -14.84 7.00
CA VAL A 105 6.28 -13.91 5.90
C VAL A 105 5.33 -14.21 4.74
N TYR A 106 4.69 -13.17 4.21
CA TYR A 106 3.83 -13.22 3.05
C TYR A 106 4.42 -12.37 1.93
N GLY A 107 4.33 -12.86 0.69
CA GLY A 107 4.44 -12.01 -0.48
C GLY A 107 3.25 -11.07 -0.51
N VAL A 108 3.49 -9.77 -0.72
CA VAL A 108 2.45 -8.77 -0.81
C VAL A 108 2.55 -8.04 -2.13
N GLN A 109 1.40 -7.74 -2.74
CA GLN A 109 1.32 -6.84 -3.89
C GLN A 109 0.37 -5.70 -3.56
N LEU A 110 0.88 -4.48 -3.69
CA LEU A 110 0.12 -3.25 -3.55
C LEU A 110 -0.21 -2.72 -4.95
N ASN A 111 -1.48 -2.43 -5.20
CA ASN A 111 -1.90 -1.70 -6.38
C ASN A 111 -2.28 -0.29 -5.93
N TYR A 112 -1.65 0.73 -6.52
CA TYR A 112 -1.81 2.11 -6.13
C TYR A 112 -1.78 3.06 -7.33
N ILE A 113 -2.30 4.27 -7.09
CA ILE A 113 -2.10 5.40 -7.97
C ILE A 113 -0.82 6.09 -7.51
N PHE A 114 0.16 6.26 -8.40
CA PHE A 114 1.41 6.93 -8.08
C PHE A 114 1.34 8.42 -8.41
N THR A 115 2.10 9.23 -7.66
CA THR A 115 2.37 10.63 -8.03
C THR A 115 3.62 10.65 -8.90
N PRO A 116 3.57 11.18 -10.14
CA PRO A 116 4.76 11.28 -10.97
C PRO A 116 5.82 12.17 -10.33
N GLU A 117 7.08 11.94 -10.73
CA GLU A 117 8.18 12.81 -10.35
C GLU A 117 7.93 14.23 -10.88
N ALA A 118 8.22 15.23 -10.04
CA ALA A 118 8.01 16.62 -10.39
C ALA A 118 8.89 17.03 -11.58
N LEU A 119 8.34 17.83 -12.49
CA LEU A 119 9.06 18.45 -13.59
C LEU A 119 10.04 19.48 -13.04
N THR A 120 11.31 19.18 -13.17
CA THR A 120 12.39 20.11 -12.84
C THR A 120 13.16 20.46 -14.11
N SER A 121 13.90 21.57 -14.08
CA SER A 121 14.81 21.95 -15.17
C SER A 121 15.92 20.93 -15.44
N SER A 122 16.06 19.90 -14.60
CA SER A 122 17.05 18.83 -14.70
C SER A 122 16.50 17.55 -15.33
N ASN A 123 15.19 17.45 -15.60
CA ASN A 123 14.61 16.31 -16.31
C ASN A 123 15.05 16.34 -17.78
N THR A 124 16.13 15.63 -18.11
CA THR A 124 16.56 15.39 -19.49
C THR A 124 15.69 14.35 -20.16
N THR A 125 15.26 14.65 -21.39
CA THR A 125 14.44 13.80 -22.28
C THR A 125 15.18 12.59 -22.82
#